data_AF-A0A212LQA8-F1
#
_entry.id   AF-A0A212LQA8-F1
#
_cell.length_a   1.000
_cell.length_b   1.000
_cell.length_c   1.000
_cell.angle_alpha   90.00
_cell.angle_beta   90.00
_cell.angle_gamma   90.00
#
_symmetry.space_group_name_H-M   'P 1'
#
loop_
_entity.id
_entity.type
_entity.pdbx_description
1 polymer ?
#
loop_
_entity_poly.entity_id
_entity_poly.type
_entity_poly.pdbx_seq_one_letter_code
_entity_poly.pdbx_strand_id
1 'polypeptide(L)'
;MPRRVNEGDEREAVDAGWLLRRLVDEASADIADLYDGEGQLKPIAEWPEVWRRGLVQGVEIEERFEGRGNAREQVGFVKKVRLSDRLKRLELIGKHIGVKAFEETVRVKGLEGLGERLARAAKRLAEDGE
;
A
#
# COMPACT_ATOMS: atom_id res chain seq x y z
N MET A 1 22.93 40.56 4.59
CA MET A 1 22.00 39.74 5.40
C MET A 1 21.88 38.37 4.75
N PRO A 2 22.16 37.26 5.45
CA PRO A 2 21.98 35.93 4.89
C PRO A 2 20.48 35.57 4.86
N ARG A 3 20.03 35.00 3.74
CA ARG A 3 18.70 34.40 3.61
C ARG A 3 18.58 33.30 4.67
N ARG A 4 17.54 33.39 5.51
CA ARG A 4 17.13 32.29 6.37
C ARG A 4 16.71 31.14 5.47
N VAL A 5 17.35 29.99 5.63
CA VAL A 5 16.93 28.73 5.04
C VAL A 5 15.62 28.38 5.76
N ASN A 6 14.52 28.32 5.03
CA ASN A 6 13.27 27.79 5.58
C ASN A 6 13.43 26.27 5.66
N GLU A 7 13.53 25.73 6.87
CA GLU A 7 13.26 24.33 7.18
C GLU A 7 11.79 24.05 6.86
N GLY A 8 11.52 23.53 5.67
CA GLY A 8 10.17 23.20 5.24
C GLY A 8 10.19 22.28 4.02
N ASP A 9 9.67 21.06 4.22
CA ASP A 9 9.42 20.00 3.23
C ASP A 9 10.63 19.14 2.79
N GLU A 10 11.29 18.47 3.73
CA GLU A 10 11.92 17.17 3.48
C GLU A 10 10.85 16.07 3.34
N ARG A 11 9.87 16.24 2.45
CA ARG A 11 8.99 15.14 2.09
C ARG A 11 9.80 14.19 1.23
N GLU A 12 10.08 12.98 1.73
CA GLU A 12 10.59 11.91 0.88
C GLU A 12 9.73 11.84 -0.39
N ALA A 13 10.37 11.99 -1.54
CA ALA A 13 9.68 11.91 -2.81
C ALA A 13 9.04 10.52 -2.94
N VAL A 14 7.74 10.49 -3.24
CA VAL A 14 7.02 9.25 -3.49
C VAL A 14 7.51 8.67 -4.81
N ASP A 15 8.39 7.67 -4.73
CA ASP A 15 8.93 6.94 -5.88
C ASP A 15 8.56 5.45 -5.84
N ALA A 16 8.97 4.71 -6.89
CA ALA A 16 8.69 3.28 -6.99
C ALA A 16 9.35 2.48 -5.86
N GLY A 17 10.56 2.84 -5.43
CA GLY A 17 11.26 2.17 -4.35
C GLY A 17 10.58 2.42 -3.00
N TRP A 18 10.17 3.66 -2.74
CA TRP A 18 9.39 4.04 -1.57
C TRP A 18 8.08 3.24 -1.50
N LEU A 19 7.34 3.15 -2.60
CA LEU A 19 6.08 2.39 -2.66
C LEU A 19 6.30 0.89 -2.39
N LEU A 20 7.35 0.31 -2.99
CA LEU A 20 7.67 -1.10 -2.78
C LEU A 20 8.02 -1.39 -1.33
N ARG A 21 8.88 -0.58 -0.71
CA ARG A 21 9.24 -0.72 0.72
C ARG A 21 7.99 -0.69 1.59
N ARG A 22 7.11 0.29 1.36
CA ARG A 22 5.87 0.41 2.12
C ARG A 22 4.94 -0.80 1.97
N LEU A 23 4.80 -1.33 0.75
CA LEU A 23 4.00 -2.55 0.53
C LEU A 23 4.61 -3.78 1.22
N VAL A 24 5.94 -3.89 1.22
CA VAL A 24 6.66 -4.98 1.91
C VAL A 24 6.50 -4.88 3.43
N ASP A 25 6.66 -3.69 4.01
CA ASP A 25 6.46 -3.44 5.44
C ASP A 25 5.03 -3.83 5.84
N GLU A 26 4.03 -3.42 5.05
CA GLU A 26 2.63 -3.78 5.29
C GLU A 26 2.37 -5.30 5.13
N ALA A 27 2.97 -5.96 4.14
CA ALA A 27 2.76 -7.40 3.90
C ALA A 27 3.45 -8.31 4.94
N SER A 28 4.47 -7.78 5.63
CA SER A 28 5.28 -8.48 6.63
C SER A 28 4.91 -8.15 8.07
N ALA A 29 4.06 -7.15 8.31
CA ALA A 29 3.59 -6.79 9.64
C ALA A 29 2.92 -7.97 10.36
N ASP A 30 3.26 -8.16 11.64
CA ASP A 30 2.74 -9.25 12.46
C ASP A 30 1.55 -8.77 13.30
N ILE A 31 0.42 -9.47 13.18
CA ILE A 31 -0.78 -9.14 13.96
C ILE A 31 -0.54 -9.22 15.47
N ALA A 32 0.46 -9.99 15.93
CA ALA A 32 0.89 -10.05 17.32
C ALA A 32 1.33 -8.67 17.87
N ASP A 33 1.75 -7.74 17.00
CA ASP A 33 2.08 -6.37 17.38
C ASP A 33 0.93 -5.67 18.11
N LEU A 34 -0.31 -6.01 17.75
CA LEU A 34 -1.52 -5.39 18.29
C LEU A 34 -1.92 -5.92 19.67
N TYR A 35 -1.32 -7.01 20.13
CA TYR A 35 -1.69 -7.69 21.37
C TYR A 35 -0.57 -7.62 22.41
N ASP A 36 -0.94 -7.54 23.68
CA ASP A 36 -0.01 -7.67 24.80
C ASP A 36 0.29 -9.14 25.14
N GLY A 37 1.11 -9.36 26.17
CA GLY A 37 1.51 -10.70 26.62
C GLY A 37 0.37 -11.55 27.20
N GLU A 38 -0.79 -10.94 27.49
CA GLU A 38 -1.99 -11.61 27.99
C GLU A 38 -3.04 -11.83 26.88
N GLY A 39 -2.70 -11.48 25.64
CA GLY A 39 -3.59 -11.62 24.49
C GLY A 39 -4.70 -10.56 24.43
N GLN A 40 -4.57 -9.45 25.15
CA GLN A 40 -5.48 -8.31 25.04
C GLN A 40 -5.01 -7.34 23.97
N LEU A 41 -5.95 -6.70 23.27
CA LEU A 41 -5.63 -5.64 22.31
C LEU A 41 -5.03 -4.44 23.04
N LYS A 42 -3.80 -4.08 22.64
CA LYS A 42 -3.11 -2.88 23.12
C LYS A 42 -3.89 -1.60 22.77
N PRO A 43 -3.72 -0.51 23.53
CA PRO A 43 -4.15 0.82 23.13
C PRO A 43 -3.59 1.19 21.74
N ILE A 44 -4.39 1.90 20.93
CA ILE A 44 -4.01 2.31 19.56
C ILE A 44 -2.68 3.09 19.55
N ALA A 45 -2.41 3.86 20.61
CA ALA A 45 -1.18 4.63 20.75
C ALA A 45 0.10 3.77 20.76
N GLU A 46 -0.03 2.50 21.18
CA GLU A 46 1.08 1.54 21.26
C GLU A 46 1.26 0.74 19.97
N TRP A 47 0.33 0.87 19.00
CA TRP A 47 0.43 0.15 17.75
C TRP A 47 1.57 0.71 16.90
N PRO A 48 2.42 -0.15 16.30
CA PRO A 48 3.39 0.29 15.32
C PRO A 48 2.73 1.07 14.18
N GLU A 49 3.49 1.99 13.59
CA GLU A 49 2.94 2.96 12.62
C GLU A 49 2.29 2.27 11.40
N VAL A 50 2.84 1.14 10.95
CA VAL A 50 2.31 0.34 9.83
C VAL A 50 0.84 -0.02 10.03
N TRP A 51 0.43 -0.29 11.27
CA TRP A 51 -0.96 -0.59 11.62
C TRP A 51 -1.84 0.66 11.61
N ARG A 52 -1.35 1.77 12.17
CA ARG A 52 -2.11 3.03 12.29
C ARG A 52 -2.30 3.76 10.97
N ARG A 53 -1.38 3.60 10.01
CA ARG A 53 -1.37 4.37 8.75
C ARG A 53 -1.69 3.56 7.49
N GLY A 54 -1.78 2.22 7.55
CA GLY A 54 -1.93 1.41 6.33
C GLY A 54 -2.78 0.15 6.46
N LEU A 55 -2.65 -0.59 7.56
CA LEU A 55 -3.27 -1.93 7.65
C LEU A 55 -4.68 -1.96 8.26
N VAL A 56 -5.03 -0.99 9.11
CA VAL A 56 -6.34 -0.96 9.77
C VAL A 56 -7.34 -0.19 8.91
N GLN A 57 -8.39 -0.87 8.45
CA GLN A 57 -9.51 -0.27 7.70
C GLN A 57 -10.58 0.31 8.60
N GLY A 58 -10.71 -0.20 9.82
CA GLY A 58 -11.69 0.28 10.77
C GLY A 58 -11.56 -0.40 12.13
N VAL A 59 -11.99 0.33 13.16
CA VAL A 59 -12.08 -0.17 14.54
C VAL A 59 -13.51 0.05 15.01
N GLU A 60 -14.17 -1.01 15.46
CA GLU A 60 -15.50 -0.96 16.06
C GLU A 60 -15.37 -1.30 17.54
N ILE A 61 -15.94 -0.46 18.40
CA ILE A 61 -15.98 -0.65 19.84
C ILE A 61 -17.45 -0.66 20.25
N GLU A 62 -17.89 -1.79 20.77
CA GLU A 62 -19.26 -1.97 21.26
C GLU A 62 -19.21 -2.10 22.79
N GLU A 63 -19.93 -1.22 23.48
CA GLU A 63 -20.09 -1.29 24.93
C GLU A 63 -21.14 -2.33 25.29
N ARG A 64 -20.77 -3.29 26.13
CA ARG A 64 -21.70 -4.29 26.65
C ARG A 64 -22.25 -3.83 27.98
N PHE A 65 -23.58 -3.95 28.10
CA PHE A 65 -24.31 -3.65 29.31
C PHE A 65 -25.15 -4.86 29.71
N GLU A 66 -25.22 -5.13 31.01
CA GLU A 66 -26.13 -6.11 31.59
C GLU A 66 -27.08 -5.43 32.59
N GLY A 67 -28.19 -6.10 32.90
CA GLY A 67 -29.25 -5.56 33.76
C GLY A 67 -30.39 -4.86 33.01
N ARG A 68 -31.39 -4.35 33.75
CA ARG A 68 -32.58 -3.67 33.20
C ARG A 68 -32.91 -2.43 34.02
N GLY A 69 -33.45 -1.40 33.37
CA GLY A 69 -33.85 -0.15 34.04
C GLY A 69 -32.65 0.53 34.72
N ASN A 70 -32.84 0.93 35.98
CA ASN A 70 -31.81 1.61 36.78
C ASN A 70 -30.65 0.70 37.22
N ALA A 71 -30.74 -0.62 37.02
CA ALA A 71 -29.69 -1.59 37.34
C ALA A 71 -28.83 -1.95 36.11
N ARG A 72 -28.82 -1.10 35.08
CA ARG A 72 -28.00 -1.30 33.88
C ARG A 72 -26.55 -0.91 34.18
N GLU A 73 -25.64 -1.88 34.14
CA GLU A 73 -24.20 -1.67 34.37
C GLU A 73 -23.39 -2.04 33.12
N GLN A 74 -22.32 -1.30 32.87
CA GLN A 74 -21.38 -1.61 31.80
C GLN A 74 -20.50 -2.79 32.24
N VAL A 75 -20.60 -3.91 31.51
CA VAL A 75 -19.87 -5.15 31.83
C VAL A 75 -18.62 -5.36 30.97
N GLY A 76 -18.43 -4.54 29.92
CA GLY A 76 -17.20 -4.57 29.14
C GLY A 76 -17.34 -4.00 27.73
N PHE A 77 -16.39 -4.38 26.87
CA PHE A 77 -16.34 -3.94 25.48
C PHE A 77 -16.08 -5.12 24.55
N VAL A 78 -16.68 -5.09 23.35
CA VAL A 78 -16.21 -5.87 22.20
C VAL A 78 -15.44 -4.93 21.30
N LYS A 79 -14.18 -5.29 20.99
CA LYS A 79 -13.34 -4.56 20.05
C LYS A 79 -13.16 -5.41 18.80
N LYS A 80 -13.51 -4.86 17.63
CA LYS A 80 -13.31 -5.51 16.33
C LYS A 80 -12.43 -4.65 15.46
N VAL A 81 -11.29 -5.20 15.03
CA VAL A 81 -10.37 -4.54 14.10
C VAL A 81 -10.55 -5.14 12.71
N ARG A 82 -10.85 -4.31 11.72
CA ARG A 82 -10.93 -4.72 10.32
C ARG A 82 -9.60 -4.44 9.67
N LEU A 83 -8.95 -5.51 9.20
CA LEU A 83 -7.67 -5.42 8.52
C LEU A 83 -7.86 -5.41 7.02
N SER A 84 -6.96 -4.68 6.37
CA SER A 84 -6.86 -4.63 4.93
C SER A 84 -6.32 -5.95 4.35
N ASP A 85 -6.68 -6.23 3.10
CA ASP A 85 -6.37 -7.52 2.45
C ASP A 85 -4.86 -7.73 2.23
N ARG A 86 -4.32 -8.80 2.83
CA ARG A 86 -2.91 -9.20 2.68
C ARG A 86 -2.60 -9.75 1.29
N LEU A 87 -3.52 -10.47 0.66
CA LEU A 87 -3.34 -10.99 -0.70
C LEU A 87 -3.21 -9.85 -1.70
N LYS A 88 -4.03 -8.80 -1.53
CA LYS A 88 -3.93 -7.62 -2.39
C LYS A 88 -2.55 -6.96 -2.34
N ARG A 89 -1.91 -6.96 -1.17
CA ARG A 89 -0.55 -6.41 -1.02
C ARG A 89 0.49 -7.24 -1.74
N LEU A 90 0.45 -8.56 -1.58
CA LEU A 90 1.34 -9.47 -2.30
C LEU A 90 1.15 -9.33 -3.82
N GLU A 91 -0.09 -9.19 -4.27
CA GLU A 91 -0.41 -8.89 -5.68
C GLU A 91 0.27 -7.59 -6.16
N LEU A 92 0.13 -6.51 -5.40
CA LEU A 92 0.74 -5.21 -5.73
C LEU A 92 2.27 -5.26 -5.71
N ILE A 93 2.87 -6.00 -4.77
CA ILE A 93 4.31 -6.26 -4.73
C ILE A 93 4.74 -6.97 -6.01
N GLY A 94 4.07 -8.06 -6.40
CA GLY A 94 4.44 -8.80 -7.60
C GLY A 94 4.22 -8.02 -8.91
N LYS A 95 3.29 -7.06 -8.92
CA LYS A 95 3.04 -6.14 -10.05
C LYS A 95 4.00 -4.95 -10.10
N HIS A 96 4.79 -4.72 -9.05
CA HIS A 96 5.73 -3.61 -9.01
C HIS A 96 6.75 -3.67 -10.14
N ILE A 97 7.13 -2.52 -10.70
CA ILE A 97 7.99 -2.41 -11.90
C ILE A 97 9.39 -3.02 -11.74
N GLY A 98 9.88 -3.12 -10.51
CA GLY A 98 11.18 -3.73 -10.18
C GLY A 98 11.07 -5.21 -9.81
N VAL A 99 9.91 -5.66 -9.32
CA VAL A 99 9.68 -7.06 -8.93
C VAL A 99 9.19 -7.89 -10.11
N LYS A 100 8.16 -7.42 -10.83
CA LYS A 100 7.59 -8.02 -12.05
C LYS A 100 7.24 -9.52 -11.95
N ALA A 101 7.00 -10.03 -10.74
CA ALA A 101 6.64 -11.43 -10.52
C ALA A 101 5.30 -11.82 -11.18
N PHE A 102 4.42 -10.84 -11.45
CA PHE A 102 3.15 -11.03 -12.15
C PHE A 102 3.10 -10.30 -13.50
N GLU A 103 4.24 -10.10 -14.15
CA GLU A 103 4.29 -9.48 -15.49
C GLU A 103 3.62 -10.40 -16.53
N GLU A 104 2.54 -9.91 -17.15
CA GLU A 104 1.87 -10.61 -18.24
C GLU A 104 2.62 -10.35 -19.56
N THR A 105 3.19 -11.40 -20.16
CA THR A 105 3.76 -11.29 -21.50
C THR A 105 2.66 -11.26 -22.55
N VAL A 106 2.37 -10.09 -23.10
CA VAL A 106 1.44 -9.97 -24.24
C VAL A 106 2.18 -10.32 -25.54
N ARG A 107 1.86 -11.47 -26.14
CA ARG A 107 2.33 -11.81 -27.49
C ARG A 107 1.45 -11.14 -28.54
N VAL A 108 1.93 -10.03 -29.12
CA VAL A 108 1.26 -9.37 -30.24
C VAL A 108 1.62 -10.08 -31.55
N LYS A 109 0.63 -10.66 -32.22
CA LYS A 109 0.77 -11.27 -33.56
C LYS A 109 0.76 -10.17 -34.63
N GLY A 110 1.52 -10.35 -35.71
CA GLY A 110 1.56 -9.41 -36.85
C GLY A 110 2.60 -8.28 -36.75
N LEU A 111 3.53 -8.36 -35.81
CA LEU A 111 4.72 -7.48 -35.75
C LEU A 111 5.85 -7.95 -36.68
N GLU A 112 5.67 -9.08 -37.36
CA GLU A 112 6.59 -9.60 -38.37
C GLU A 112 6.81 -8.55 -39.46
N GLY A 113 8.07 -8.18 -39.69
CA GLY A 113 8.43 -7.16 -40.69
C GLY A 113 8.08 -5.72 -40.32
N LEU A 114 7.60 -5.42 -39.11
CA LEU A 114 7.32 -4.03 -38.68
C LEU A 114 8.57 -3.14 -38.77
N GLY A 115 9.72 -3.65 -38.31
CA GLY A 115 11.00 -2.93 -38.41
C GLY A 115 11.36 -2.57 -39.85
N GLU A 116 11.10 -3.48 -40.79
CA GLU A 116 11.34 -3.28 -42.22
C GLU A 116 10.37 -2.29 -42.87
N ARG A 117 9.12 -2.24 -42.40
CA ARG A 117 8.14 -1.24 -42.84
C ARG A 117 8.47 0.15 -42.28
N LEU A 118 8.91 0.24 -41.03
CA LEU A 118 9.37 1.47 -40.40
C LEU A 118 10.63 2.01 -41.08
N ALA A 119 11.62 1.15 -41.36
CA ALA A 119 12.84 1.55 -42.07
C ALA A 119 12.53 2.09 -43.49
N ARG A 120 11.62 1.43 -44.22
CA ARG A 120 11.16 1.91 -45.54
C ARG A 120 10.37 3.22 -45.46
N ALA A 121 9.62 3.46 -44.39
CA ALA A 121 8.93 4.73 -44.18
C ALA A 121 9.93 5.86 -43.86
N ALA A 122 10.91 5.59 -43.00
CA ALA A 122 11.96 6.54 -42.63
C ALA A 122 12.81 6.95 -43.84
N LYS A 123 13.17 6.00 -44.72
CA LYS A 123 13.93 6.30 -45.94
C LYS A 123 13.17 7.21 -46.91
N ARG A 124 11.86 6.97 -47.10
CA ARG A 124 11.01 7.83 -47.94
C ARG A 124 10.90 9.25 -47.42
N LEU A 125 10.76 9.42 -46.10
CA LEU A 125 10.73 10.75 -45.47
C LEU A 125 12.06 11.51 -45.60
N ALA A 126 13.19 10.79 -45.65
CA ALA A 126 14.50 11.41 -45.87
C ALA A 126 14.70 11.83 -47.34
N GLU A 127 14.16 11.06 -48.29
CA GLU A 127 14.21 11.34 -49.72
C GLU A 127 13.22 12.46 -50.15
N ASP A 128 12.07 12.59 -49.47
CA ASP A 128 11.05 13.62 -49.75
C ASP A 128 11.36 14.98 -49.05
N GLY A 129 12.39 15.04 -48.20
CA GLY A 129 12.78 16.22 -47.42
C GLY A 129 14.00 17.00 -47.94
N GLU A 130 14.65 16.50 -49.01
CA GLU A 130 15.65 17.22 -49.83
C GLU A 130 14.99 17.88 -51.05
#